data_AF-A0AAW8KTD2-F1
#
_entry.id   AF-A0AAW8KTD2-F1
#
_cell.length_a   1.000
_cell.length_b   1.000
_cell.length_c   1.000
_cell.angle_alpha   90.00
_cell.angle_beta   90.00
_cell.angle_gamma   90.00
#
_symmetry.space_group_name_H-M   'P 1'
#
loop_
_entity.id
_entity.type
_entity.pdbx_description
1 polymer ?
#
loop_
_entity_poly.entity_id
_entity_poly.type
_entity_poly.pdbx_seq_one_letter_code
_entity_poly.pdbx_strand_id
1 'polypeptide(L)'
;ITQVSNALGTVTPVAEVIKIAHAKGVRVLVDGAQSVSHIPTDVQALDADFFVFSGHKVFGPTGIGAVYAKPELLESMPVWE
;
A
#
# COMPACT_ATOMS: atom_id res chain seq x y z
N ILE A 1 6.73 1.77 -2.40
CA ILE A 1 7.24 2.80 -1.48
C ILE A 1 6.59 2.62 -0.12
N THR A 2 7.30 2.88 0.99
CA THR A 2 6.70 2.79 2.33
C THR A 2 5.92 4.06 2.69
N GLN A 3 4.74 3.92 3.28
CA GLN A 3 3.96 5.05 3.76
C GLN A 3 4.53 5.60 5.07
N VAL A 4 4.98 4.72 5.96
CA VAL A 4 5.65 5.07 7.22
C VAL A 4 6.86 4.16 7.42
N SER A 5 8.04 4.76 7.57
CA SER A 5 9.27 4.00 7.87
C SER A 5 9.18 3.32 9.22
N ASN A 6 9.45 2.01 9.28
CA ASN A 6 9.53 1.27 10.54
C ASN A 6 10.77 1.60 11.38
N ALA A 7 11.82 2.15 10.75
CA ALA A 7 13.08 2.46 11.41
C ALA A 7 13.14 3.92 11.87
N LEU A 8 12.63 4.84 11.06
CA LEU A 8 12.78 6.28 11.28
C LEU A 8 11.46 6.96 11.69
N GLY A 9 10.32 6.29 11.55
CA GLY A 9 9.01 6.88 11.75
C GLY A 9 8.59 7.91 10.70
N THR A 10 9.43 8.17 9.69
CA THR A 10 9.15 9.14 8.63
C THR A 10 7.88 8.77 7.87
N VAL A 11 6.95 9.73 7.77
CA VAL A 11 5.76 9.63 6.92
C VAL A 11 6.11 10.14 5.52
N THR A 12 5.99 9.28 4.52
CA THR A 12 6.25 9.64 3.13
C THR A 12 5.05 10.40 2.54
N PRO A 13 5.25 11.44 1.71
CA PRO A 13 4.16 12.08 0.97
C PRO A 13 3.67 11.19 -0.19
N VAL A 14 3.03 10.06 0.13
CA VAL A 14 2.73 9.00 -0.83
C VAL A 14 1.82 9.47 -1.97
N ALA A 15 0.81 10.31 -1.69
CA ALA A 15 -0.10 10.82 -2.72
C ALA A 15 0.62 11.62 -3.82
N GLU A 16 1.60 12.44 -3.44
CA GLU A 16 2.42 13.21 -4.40
C GLU A 16 3.33 12.30 -5.22
N VAL A 17 3.92 11.27 -4.58
CA VAL A 17 4.73 10.26 -5.27
C VAL A 17 3.88 9.49 -6.29
N ILE A 18 2.68 9.08 -5.92
CA ILE A 18 1.73 8.39 -6.81
C ILE A 18 1.41 9.27 -8.01
N LYS A 19 1.04 10.53 -7.78
CA LYS A 19 0.75 11.48 -8.86
C LYS A 19 1.91 11.62 -9.86
N ILE A 20 3.14 11.73 -9.35
CA ILE A 20 4.35 11.84 -10.19
C ILE A 20 4.61 10.55 -10.98
N ALA A 21 4.40 9.38 -10.35
CA ALA A 21 4.59 8.08 -10.97
C ALA A 21 3.55 7.84 -12.07
N HIS A 22 2.27 8.10 -11.80
CA HIS A 22 1.17 7.96 -12.75
C HIS A 22 1.32 8.89 -13.96
N ALA A 23 1.80 10.12 -13.77
CA ALA A 23 2.14 11.02 -14.88
C ALA A 23 3.19 10.43 -15.85
N LYS A 24 3.90 9.37 -15.44
CA LYS A 24 4.88 8.63 -16.23
C LYS A 24 4.41 7.21 -16.59
N GLY A 25 3.15 6.87 -16.32
CA GLY A 25 2.62 5.52 -16.54
C GLY A 25 3.21 4.45 -15.61
N VAL A 26 3.80 4.85 -14.47
CA VAL A 26 4.43 3.94 -13.50
C VAL A 26 3.44 3.61 -12.40
N ARG A 27 3.25 2.31 -12.13
CA ARG A 27 2.39 1.82 -11.04
C ARG A 27 3.09 1.91 -9.69
N VAL A 28 2.32 2.10 -8.63
CA VAL A 28 2.84 2.27 -7.27
C VAL A 28 2.22 1.26 -6.29
N LEU A 29 3.10 0.45 -5.70
CA LEU A 29 2.78 -0.32 -4.50
C LEU A 29 3.13 0.48 -3.25
N VAL A 30 2.17 0.62 -2.35
CA VAL A 30 2.33 1.27 -1.05
C VAL A 30 2.46 0.20 0.04
N ASP A 31 3.57 0.21 0.75
CA ASP A 31 3.75 -0.56 1.98
C ASP A 31 3.19 0.24 3.16
N GLY A 32 2.02 -0.18 3.63
CA GLY A 32 1.29 0.41 4.73
C GLY A 32 1.49 -0.31 6.07
N ALA A 33 2.45 -1.24 6.17
CA ALA A 33 2.58 -2.10 7.34
C ALA A 33 2.79 -1.36 8.68
N GLN A 34 3.26 -0.11 8.65
CA GLN A 34 3.42 0.75 9.83
C GLN A 34 2.46 1.95 9.84
N SER A 35 1.67 2.17 8.78
CA SER A 35 0.71 3.27 8.73
C SER A 35 -0.67 2.84 9.17
N VAL A 36 -1.12 1.64 8.77
CA VAL A 36 -2.53 1.22 8.87
C VAL A 36 -3.05 1.10 10.31
N SER A 37 -2.17 0.92 11.30
CA SER A 37 -2.51 0.91 12.73
C SER A 37 -2.62 2.30 13.35
N HIS A 38 -2.15 3.34 12.67
CA HIS A 38 -1.93 4.67 13.24
C HIS A 38 -2.58 5.81 12.43
N ILE A 39 -2.82 5.60 11.14
CA ILE A 39 -3.32 6.61 10.20
C ILE A 39 -4.51 5.99 9.45
N PRO A 40 -5.66 6.68 9.39
CA PRO A 40 -6.76 6.25 8.52
C PRO A 40 -6.27 6.10 7.07
N THR A 41 -6.53 4.93 6.49
CA THR A 41 -6.11 4.61 5.13
C THR A 41 -7.32 4.64 4.19
N ASP A 42 -7.25 5.50 3.17
CA ASP A 42 -8.18 5.51 2.04
C ASP A 42 -7.38 5.28 0.75
N VAL A 43 -7.43 4.04 0.25
CA VAL A 43 -6.70 3.63 -0.96
C VAL A 43 -7.26 4.26 -2.24
N GLN A 44 -8.54 4.64 -2.25
CA GLN A 44 -9.16 5.32 -3.39
C GLN A 44 -8.71 6.77 -3.45
N ALA A 45 -8.69 7.46 -2.30
CA ALA A 45 -8.18 8.83 -2.22
C ALA A 45 -6.68 8.94 -2.52
N LEU A 46 -5.88 7.94 -2.11
CA LEU A 46 -4.45 7.88 -2.44
C LEU A 46 -4.19 7.56 -3.91
N ASP A 47 -5.15 6.94 -4.60
CA ASP A 47 -5.00 6.37 -5.93
C ASP A 47 -3.88 5.32 -6.03
N ALA A 48 -3.67 4.54 -4.96
CA ALA A 48 -2.64 3.51 -4.94
C ALA A 48 -3.01 2.34 -5.87
N ASP A 49 -2.05 1.85 -6.66
CA ASP A 49 -2.28 0.69 -7.53
C ASP A 49 -2.27 -0.61 -6.74
N PHE A 50 -1.41 -0.68 -5.72
CA PHE A 50 -1.37 -1.75 -4.72
C PHE A 50 -1.18 -1.16 -3.32
N PHE A 51 -1.77 -1.80 -2.31
CA PHE A 51 -1.55 -1.47 -0.90
C PHE A 51 -1.41 -2.76 -0.08
N VAL A 52 -0.39 -2.84 0.77
CA VAL A 52 -0.10 -4.05 1.55
C VAL A 52 0.08 -3.76 3.03
N PHE A 53 -0.35 -4.70 3.88
CA PHE A 53 -0.06 -4.66 5.31
C PHE A 53 -0.16 -6.07 5.94
N SER A 54 0.34 -6.20 7.18
CA SER A 54 0.30 -7.44 7.96
C SER A 54 -0.68 -7.34 9.12
N GLY A 55 -1.48 -8.40 9.35
CA GLY A 55 -2.51 -8.44 10.40
C GLY A 55 -1.95 -8.28 11.82
N HIS A 56 -0.82 -8.90 12.12
CA HIS A 56 -0.17 -8.81 13.44
C HIS A 56 0.38 -7.43 13.79
N LYS A 57 0.41 -6.48 12.84
CA LYS A 57 0.76 -5.07 13.09
C LYS A 57 -0.45 -4.17 13.32
N VAL A 58 -1.66 -4.72 13.16
CA VAL A 58 -2.95 -4.04 13.41
C VAL A 58 -3.76 -4.75 14.49
N PHE A 59 -3.08 -5.31 15.49
CA PHE A 59 -3.69 -6.02 16.61
C PHE A 59 -4.47 -7.31 16.22
N GLY A 60 -4.25 -7.81 14.99
CA GLY A 60 -4.75 -9.09 14.52
C GLY A 60 -3.79 -10.26 14.80
N PRO A 61 -4.14 -11.49 14.38
CA PRO A 61 -3.30 -12.66 14.58
C PRO A 61 -2.06 -12.66 13.68
N THR A 62 -1.08 -13.49 14.03
CA THR A 62 0.05 -13.84 13.15
C THR A 62 -0.39 -14.69 11.97
N GLY A 63 0.39 -14.70 10.89
CA GLY A 63 0.16 -15.57 9.74
C GLY A 63 -0.87 -15.06 8.72
N ILE A 64 -1.40 -13.84 8.90
CA ILE A 64 -2.32 -13.21 7.93
C ILE A 64 -1.92 -11.77 7.63
N GLY A 65 -2.27 -11.32 6.43
CA GLY A 65 -2.15 -9.96 5.94
C GLY A 65 -3.11 -9.75 4.78
N ALA A 66 -3.03 -8.60 4.13
CA ALA A 66 -3.84 -8.32 2.94
C ALA A 66 -3.01 -7.60 1.87
N VAL A 67 -3.36 -7.91 0.63
CA VAL A 67 -2.94 -7.18 -0.56
C VAL A 67 -4.20 -6.61 -1.18
N TYR A 68 -4.30 -5.28 -1.21
CA TYR A 68 -5.22 -4.58 -2.08
C TYR A 68 -4.52 -4.34 -3.42
N ALA A 69 -5.28 -4.46 -4.50
CA ALA A 69 -4.93 -3.87 -5.78
C ALA A 69 -6.19 -3.33 -6.46
N LYS A 70 -5.99 -2.46 -7.46
CA LYS A 70 -7.09 -2.02 -8.32
C LYS A 70 -7.69 -3.20 -9.11
N PRO A 71 -9.02 -3.25 -9.33
CA PRO A 71 -9.68 -4.38 -9.99
C PRO A 71 -9.06 -4.77 -11.33
N GLU A 72 -8.78 -3.78 -12.19
CA GLU A 72 -8.19 -4.01 -13.51
C GLU A 72 -6.78 -4.59 -13.45
N LEU A 73 -6.05 -4.35 -12.35
CA LEU A 73 -4.73 -4.94 -12.12
C LEU A 73 -4.89 -6.40 -11.69
N LEU A 74 -5.76 -6.66 -10.72
CA LEU A 74 -6.06 -8.03 -10.25
C LEU A 74 -6.54 -8.93 -11.39
N GLU A 75 -7.44 -8.44 -12.24
CA GLU A 75 -7.99 -9.20 -13.38
C GLU A 75 -6.93 -9.48 -14.46
N SER A 76 -5.94 -8.60 -14.61
CA SER A 76 -4.87 -8.76 -15.61
C SER A 76 -3.67 -9.60 -15.14
N MET A 77 -3.55 -9.82 -13.83
CA MET A 77 -2.39 -10.51 -13.26
C MET A 77 -2.54 -12.03 -13.42
N PRO A 78 -1.47 -12.75 -13.81
CA PRO A 78 -1.50 -14.21 -13.82
C PRO A 78 -1.62 -14.76 -12.40
N VAL A 79 -2.13 -15.99 -12.29
CA VAL A 79 -2.08 -16.73 -11.03
C VAL A 79 -0.61 -16.92 -10.63
N TRP A 80 -0.31 -16.70 -9.35
CA TRP A 80 1.01 -16.93 -8.80
C TRP A 80 1.24 -18.43 -8.60
N GLU A 81 2.38 -18.95 -9.04
CA GLU A 81 2.84 -20.33 -8.84
C GLU A 81 3.77 -20.47 -7.63
#